data_AF-A0A960TSY3-F1
#
_entry.id   AF-A0A960TSY3-F1
#
_cell.length_a   1.000
_cell.length_b   1.000
_cell.length_c   1.000
_cell.angle_alpha   90.00
_cell.angle_beta   90.00
_cell.angle_gamma   90.00
#
_symmetry.space_group_name_H-M   'P 1'
#
loop_
_entity.id
_entity.type
_entity.pdbx_description
1 polymer ?
#
loop_
_entity_poly.entity_id
_entity_poly.type
_entity_poly.pdbx_seq_one_letter_code
_entity_poly.pdbx_strand_id
1 'polypeptide(L)'
;MVMRAGIRTLLLLLVLAAGARAADVSFTATLDPERVPQGRPSILTVTLAADRQDLPDVTLPQLAGADVTPGGTSQQFSMVNGAVSITKTWRWRVHPRGADDVAIPALEVRLDGGTY
;
A
#
# COMPACT_ATOMS: atom_id res chain seq x y z
N MET A 1 3.28 61.26 39.99
CA MET A 1 3.35 60.10 40.90
C MET A 1 2.03 59.35 40.86
N VAL A 2 1.92 58.35 39.98
CA VAL A 2 1.12 57.13 40.16
C VAL A 2 1.97 56.02 39.56
N MET A 3 2.36 55.08 40.40
CA MET A 3 3.19 53.92 40.11
C MET A 3 2.27 52.69 40.09
N ARG A 4 2.38 51.81 39.09
CA ARG A 4 2.38 50.33 39.26
C ARG A 4 2.36 49.59 37.91
N ALA A 5 3.23 48.57 37.87
CA ALA A 5 3.53 47.68 36.77
C ALA A 5 2.34 46.80 36.33
N GLY A 6 2.35 46.40 35.06
CA GLY A 6 1.45 45.41 34.50
C GLY A 6 2.15 44.58 33.41
N ILE A 7 3.27 43.96 33.76
CA ILE A 7 3.84 42.85 32.99
C ILE A 7 2.79 41.73 32.96
N ARG A 8 2.30 41.38 31.78
CA ARG A 8 1.87 40.03 31.35
C ARG A 8 1.42 40.06 29.90
N THR A 9 2.34 40.46 29.03
CA THR A 9 2.47 39.83 27.71
C THR A 9 2.49 38.31 27.94
N LEU A 10 1.81 37.57 27.07
CA LEU A 10 1.79 36.10 26.95
C LEU A 10 0.57 35.40 27.58
N LEU A 11 -0.35 34.97 26.72
CA LEU A 11 -1.18 33.74 26.75
C LEU A 11 -2.30 34.00 25.71
N LEU A 12 -2.60 33.18 24.70
CA LEU A 12 -2.24 31.81 24.40
C LEU A 12 -2.62 31.64 22.92
N LEU A 13 -1.65 31.69 22.00
CA LEU A 13 -1.87 31.31 20.60
C LEU A 13 -1.93 29.78 20.59
N LEU A 14 -3.13 29.23 20.80
CA LEU A 14 -3.40 27.80 20.65
C LEU A 14 -3.31 27.47 19.15
N VAL A 15 -2.08 27.28 18.67
CA VAL A 15 -1.81 26.70 17.37
C VAL A 15 -2.36 25.27 17.42
N LEU A 16 -3.56 25.08 16.88
CA LEU A 16 -4.03 23.77 16.46
C LEU A 16 -3.07 23.30 15.35
N ALA A 17 -1.99 22.65 15.75
CA ALA A 17 -1.25 21.77 14.85
C ALA A 17 -2.15 20.56 14.61
N ALA A 18 -3.11 20.71 13.68
CA ALA A 18 -3.81 19.61 13.07
C ALA A 18 -2.74 18.79 12.35
N GLY A 19 -2.14 17.84 13.06
CA GLY A 19 -1.16 16.92 12.52
C GLY A 19 -1.84 16.15 11.42
N ALA A 20 -1.57 16.52 10.17
CA ALA A 20 -1.86 15.67 9.03
C ALA A 20 -1.09 14.37 9.24
N ARG A 21 -1.79 13.34 9.73
CA ARG A 21 -1.28 11.97 9.70
C ARG A 21 -1.29 11.61 8.23
N ALA A 22 -0.13 11.63 7.58
CA ALA A 22 0.02 10.97 6.30
C ALA A 22 -0.42 9.52 6.51
N ALA A 23 -1.43 9.06 5.76
CA ALA A 23 -1.81 7.66 5.79
C ALA A 23 -0.60 6.85 5.33
N ASP A 24 -0.13 5.93 6.17
CA ASP A 24 0.94 5.03 5.77
C ASP A 24 0.34 4.04 4.78
N VAL A 25 0.67 4.23 3.50
CA VAL A 25 0.21 3.38 2.40
C VAL A 25 1.44 2.71 1.81
N SER A 26 1.42 1.38 1.84
CA SER A 26 2.46 0.55 1.25
C SER A 26 1.85 -0.33 0.17
N PHE A 27 2.36 -0.20 -1.05
CA PHE A 27 1.98 -1.03 -2.19
C PHE A 27 3.21 -1.72 -2.74
N THR A 28 3.23 -3.05 -2.65
CA THR A 28 4.41 -3.86 -2.99
C THR A 28 4.01 -5.03 -3.86
N ALA A 29 4.91 -5.41 -4.76
CA ALA A 29 4.78 -6.60 -5.60
C ALA A 29 6.08 -7.40 -5.51
N THR A 30 5.96 -8.70 -5.25
CA THR A 30 7.09 -9.63 -5.20
C THR A 30 6.80 -10.86 -6.05
N LEU A 31 7.80 -11.30 -6.81
CA LEU A 31 7.73 -12.49 -7.62
C LEU A 31 8.68 -13.53 -7.02
N ASP A 32 8.17 -14.71 -6.68
CA ASP A 32 9.00 -15.78 -6.12
C ASP A 32 8.68 -17.15 -6.75
N PRO A 33 9.68 -17.87 -7.31
CA PRO A 33 11.02 -17.37 -7.63
C PRO A 33 10.99 -16.47 -8.88
N GLU A 34 11.93 -15.53 -8.99
CA GLU A 34 12.04 -14.64 -10.16
C GLU A 34 12.51 -15.36 -11.44
N ARG A 35 13.19 -16.50 -11.27
CA ARG A 35 13.64 -17.37 -12.37
C ARG A 35 13.15 -18.77 -12.14
N VAL A 36 12.53 -19.33 -13.17
CA VAL A 36 11.96 -20.68 -13.16
C VAL A 36 12.43 -21.46 -14.38
N PRO A 37 12.62 -22.79 -14.26
CA PRO A 37 12.71 -23.65 -15.44
C PRO A 37 11.45 -23.54 -16.30
N GLN A 38 11.57 -23.81 -17.59
CA GLN A 38 10.41 -23.84 -18.50
C GLN A 38 9.30 -24.75 -17.95
N GLY A 39 8.06 -24.24 -18.00
CA GLY A 39 6.87 -24.95 -17.54
C GLY A 39 6.63 -24.95 -16.03
N ARG A 40 7.46 -24.28 -15.22
CA ARG A 40 7.21 -24.07 -13.79
C ARG A 40 6.60 -22.68 -13.54
N PRO A 41 5.62 -22.55 -12.63
CA PRO A 41 5.10 -21.24 -12.26
C PRO A 41 5.99 -20.51 -11.25
N SER A 42 5.94 -19.19 -11.32
CA SER A 42 6.28 -18.29 -10.22
C SER A 42 5.03 -17.78 -9.52
N ILE A 43 5.15 -17.38 -8.26
CA ILE A 43 4.05 -16.75 -7.51
C ILE A 43 4.29 -15.25 -7.45
N LEU A 44 3.40 -14.50 -8.08
CA LEU A 44 3.33 -13.05 -7.91
C LEU A 44 2.45 -12.75 -6.70
N THR A 45 3.02 -12.10 -5.70
CA THR A 45 2.32 -11.64 -4.50
C THR A 45 2.28 -10.12 -4.51
N VAL A 46 1.08 -9.54 -4.54
CA VAL A 46 0.88 -8.09 -4.43
C VAL A 46 0.25 -7.80 -3.08
N THR A 47 0.78 -6.83 -2.36
CA THR A 47 0.30 -6.44 -1.04
C THR A 47 0.04 -4.95 -0.99
N LEU A 48 -1.17 -4.60 -0.58
CA LEU A 48 -1.58 -3.24 -0.25
C LEU A 48 -1.84 -3.16 1.26
N ALA A 49 -1.07 -2.36 1.98
CA ALA A 49 -1.32 -2.05 3.38
C ALA A 49 -1.68 -0.57 3.51
N ALA A 50 -2.73 -0.25 4.26
CA ALA A 50 -3.04 1.12 4.62
C ALA A 50 -3.84 1.21 5.93
N ASP A 51 -3.73 2.38 6.57
CA ASP A 51 -4.39 2.66 7.86
C ASP A 51 -5.88 3.02 7.72
N ARG A 52 -6.67 2.14 7.08
CA ARG A 52 -8.10 2.37 6.83
C ARG A 52 -8.88 1.11 6.48
N GLN A 53 -10.21 1.21 6.53
CA GLN A 53 -11.11 0.06 6.35
C GLN A 53 -11.37 -0.34 4.89
N ASP A 54 -11.42 0.64 3.99
CA ASP A 54 -11.79 0.39 2.61
C ASP A 54 -10.56 0.46 1.70
N LEU A 55 -10.11 -0.72 1.26
CA LEU A 55 -9.07 -0.86 0.25
C LEU A 55 -9.66 -1.28 -1.09
N PRO A 56 -9.23 -0.68 -2.21
CA PRO A 56 -9.67 -1.09 -3.53
C PRO A 56 -9.22 -2.51 -3.85
N ASP A 57 -9.84 -3.07 -4.89
CA ASP A 57 -9.34 -4.32 -5.47
C ASP A 57 -8.26 -4.04 -6.51
N VAL A 58 -7.26 -4.92 -6.59
CA VAL A 58 -6.18 -4.84 -7.56
C VAL A 58 -6.32 -6.01 -8.52
N THR A 59 -6.44 -5.70 -9.81
CA THR A 59 -6.47 -6.70 -10.87
C THR A 59 -5.14 -6.71 -11.60
N LEU A 60 -4.62 -7.90 -11.86
CA LEU A 60 -3.42 -8.04 -12.69
C LEU A 60 -3.79 -7.91 -14.18
N PRO A 61 -3.12 -7.03 -14.95
CA PRO A 61 -3.27 -7.01 -16.40
C PRO A 61 -2.72 -8.30 -17.03
N GLN A 62 -3.10 -8.56 -18.28
CA GLN A 62 -2.57 -9.68 -19.02
C GLN A 62 -1.06 -9.50 -19.27
N LEU A 63 -0.27 -10.54 -19.00
CA LEU A 63 1.17 -10.53 -19.24
C LEU A 63 1.49 -11.09 -20.63
N ALA A 64 2.27 -10.36 -21.41
CA ALA A 64 2.80 -10.87 -22.67
C ALA A 64 3.81 -12.00 -22.36
N GLY A 65 3.69 -13.13 -23.04
CA GLY A 65 4.60 -14.27 -22.84
C GLY A 65 4.36 -15.11 -21.59
N ALA A 66 3.31 -14.84 -20.80
CA ALA A 66 2.94 -15.68 -19.66
C ALA A 66 1.42 -15.87 -19.50
N ASP A 67 1.02 -17.03 -19.00
CA ASP A 67 -0.33 -17.30 -18.55
C ASP A 67 -0.44 -17.01 -17.05
N VAL A 68 -1.43 -16.19 -16.69
CA VAL A 68 -1.67 -15.80 -15.30
C VAL A 68 -2.95 -16.44 -14.82
N THR A 69 -2.87 -17.12 -13.67
CA THR A 69 -4.05 -17.68 -13.01
C THR A 69 -4.18 -17.14 -11.58
N PRO A 70 -5.39 -16.82 -11.10
CA PRO A 70 -5.60 -16.41 -9.72
C PRO A 70 -5.14 -17.48 -8.73
N GLY A 71 -4.37 -17.07 -7.74
CA GLY A 71 -3.90 -17.87 -6.61
C GLY A 71 -4.71 -17.67 -5.33
N GLY A 72 -5.55 -16.64 -5.29
CA GLY A 72 -6.40 -16.27 -4.17
C GLY A 72 -6.07 -14.89 -3.62
N THR A 73 -6.93 -14.42 -2.72
CA THR A 73 -6.80 -13.13 -2.04
C THR A 73 -6.99 -13.34 -0.55
N SER A 74 -6.21 -12.65 0.28
CA SER A 74 -6.37 -12.61 1.73
C SER A 74 -6.43 -11.17 2.21
N GLN A 75 -7.19 -10.92 3.27
CA GLN A 75 -7.27 -9.62 3.92
C GLN A 75 -7.07 -9.80 5.42
N GLN A 76 -6.21 -8.96 5.99
CA GLN A 76 -5.92 -8.89 7.40
C GLN A 76 -6.37 -7.53 7.94
N PHE A 77 -7.09 -7.55 9.04
CA PHE A 77 -7.51 -6.36 9.79
C PHE A 77 -6.78 -6.32 11.13
N SER A 78 -6.29 -5.14 11.51
CA SER A 78 -5.64 -4.88 12.79
C SER A 78 -6.14 -3.55 13.37
N MET A 79 -6.33 -3.50 14.68
CA MET A 79 -6.60 -2.26 15.41
C MET A 79 -5.73 -2.20 16.66
N VAL A 80 -4.83 -1.22 16.73
CA VAL A 80 -3.90 -1.04 17.85
C VAL A 80 -4.04 0.38 18.38
N ASN A 81 -4.38 0.53 19.66
CA ASN A 81 -4.60 1.84 20.31
C ASN A 81 -5.57 2.76 19.54
N GLY A 82 -6.60 2.17 18.92
CA GLY A 82 -7.58 2.89 18.11
C GLY A 82 -7.13 3.23 16.68
N ALA A 83 -5.88 2.95 16.30
CA ALA A 83 -5.44 3.05 14.91
C ALA A 83 -5.82 1.76 14.15
N VAL A 84 -6.57 1.91 13.06
CA VAL A 84 -6.97 0.82 12.17
C VAL A 84 -5.92 0.65 11.09
N SER A 85 -5.54 -0.59 10.79
CA SER A 85 -4.70 -0.95 9.66
C SER A 85 -5.25 -2.18 8.95
N ILE A 86 -5.30 -2.13 7.62
CA ILE A 86 -5.70 -3.27 6.78
C ILE A 86 -4.58 -3.59 5.81
N THR A 87 -4.30 -4.88 5.66
CA THR A 87 -3.43 -5.43 4.63
C THR A 87 -4.25 -6.34 3.73
N LYS A 88 -4.28 -6.06 2.43
CA LYS A 88 -4.87 -6.94 1.42
C LYS A 88 -3.77 -7.49 0.53
N THR A 89 -3.79 -8.80 0.32
CA THR A 89 -2.78 -9.52 -0.43
C THR A 89 -3.44 -10.34 -1.52
N TRP A 90 -2.99 -10.17 -2.75
CA TRP A 90 -3.41 -10.96 -3.90
C TRP A 90 -2.27 -11.83 -4.36
N ARG A 91 -2.59 -13.06 -4.78
CA ARG A 91 -1.63 -13.99 -5.35
C ARG A 91 -2.06 -14.40 -6.74
N TRP A 92 -1.10 -14.49 -7.64
CA TRP A 92 -1.27 -15.09 -8.96
C TRP A 92 -0.15 -16.09 -9.25
N ARG A 93 -0.48 -17.15 -9.97
CA ARG A 93 0.52 -18.04 -10.56
C ARG A 93 0.82 -17.55 -11.97
N VAL A 94 2.08 -17.22 -12.21
CA VAL A 94 2.60 -16.76 -13.50
C VAL A 94 3.33 -17.92 -14.15
N HIS A 95 2.83 -18.40 -15.29
CA HIS A 95 3.41 -19.49 -16.05
C HIS A 95 4.01 -18.95 -17.36
N PRO A 96 5.34 -18.91 -17.51
CA PRO A 96 5.96 -18.47 -18.75
C PRO A 96 5.62 -19.40 -19.93
N ARG A 97 5.27 -18.82 -21.08
CA ARG A 97 4.97 -19.56 -22.33
C ARG A 97 6.20 -19.71 -23.23
N GLY A 98 7.35 -20.05 -22.64
CA GLY A 98 8.60 -20.26 -23.37
C GLY A 98 9.32 -18.98 -23.80
N ALA A 99 8.90 -17.81 -23.31
CA ALA A 99 9.71 -16.59 -23.40
C ALA A 99 10.90 -16.67 -22.43
N ASP A 100 12.06 -16.17 -22.87
CA ASP A 100 13.26 -16.09 -22.01
C ASP A 100 13.03 -15.09 -20.87
N ASP A 101 12.39 -13.95 -21.17
CA ASP A 101 12.02 -12.92 -20.22
C ASP A 101 10.52 -12.55 -20.33
N VAL A 102 9.86 -12.41 -19.18
CA VAL A 102 8.48 -11.95 -19.07
C VAL A 102 8.46 -10.66 -18.25
N ALA A 103 8.05 -9.55 -18.87
CA ALA A 103 7.90 -8.28 -18.17
C ALA A 103 6.60 -8.26 -17.36
N ILE A 104 6.70 -7.93 -16.07
CA ILE A 104 5.56 -7.60 -15.22
C ILE A 104 5.42 -6.07 -15.26
N PRO A 105 4.30 -5.52 -15.76
CA PRO A 105 4.11 -4.08 -15.81
C PRO A 105 3.99 -3.51 -14.38
N ALA A 106 4.29 -2.21 -14.25
CA ALA A 106 3.98 -1.49 -13.03
C ALA A 106 2.48 -1.62 -12.74
N LEU A 107 2.17 -1.98 -11.50
CA LEU A 107 0.81 -1.99 -11.00
C LEU A 107 0.55 -0.63 -10.36
N GLU A 108 -0.66 -0.11 -10.55
CA GLU A 108 -1.07 1.14 -9.95
C GLU A 108 -2.33 0.90 -9.11
N VAL A 109 -2.38 1.55 -7.96
CA VAL A 109 -3.58 1.63 -7.15
C VAL A 109 -3.88 3.07 -6.77
N ARG A 110 -5.14 3.46 -6.93
CA ARG A 110 -5.62 4.79 -6.53
C ARG A 110 -6.25 4.72 -5.15
N LEU A 111 -5.75 5.52 -4.22
CA LEU A 111 -6.24 5.61 -2.85
C LEU A 111 -6.17 7.06 -2.37
N ASP A 112 -7.29 7.63 -1.93
CA ASP A 112 -7.40 9.02 -1.43
C ASP A 112 -6.83 10.10 -2.35
N GLY A 113 -6.94 9.90 -3.67
CA GLY A 113 -6.36 10.83 -4.65
C GLY A 113 -4.85 10.68 -4.85
N GLY A 114 -4.19 9.79 -4.11
CA GLY A 114 -2.85 9.30 -4.40
C GLY A 114 -2.85 8.14 -5.40
N THR A 115 -1.74 7.99 -6.14
CA THR A 115 -1.45 6.81 -6.97
C THR A 115 -0.18 6.17 -6.43
N TYR A 116 -0.25 4.87 -6.15
CA TYR A 116 0.81 4.07 -5.55
C TYR A 116 1.15 2.89 -6.45
#